data_AF-A0A820F3J7-F1
#
_entry.id   AF-A0A820F3J7-F1
#
_cell.length_a   1.000
_cell.length_b   1.000
_cell.length_c   1.000
_cell.angle_alpha   90.00
_cell.angle_beta   90.00
_cell.angle_gamma   90.00
#
_symmetry.space_group_name_H-M   'P 1'
#
loop_
_entity.id
_entity.type
_entity.pdbx_description
1 polymer ?
#
loop_
_entity_poly.entity_id
_entity_poly.type
_entity_poly.pdbx_seq_one_letter_code
_entity_poly.pdbx_strand_id
1 'polypeptide(L)'
;MSNASSNSNVLTARTVLTYAGTSVNEIPLIGRFWMFLISNCASLICSIFVLYYLLFDKKLRWRLNNHAFLVGLIINLFALVLDVPLILYYLYHGTVWIQVPFICQLWRYIDAASYTVLPKLVAWASFERHILIFNERRFLRSKNRILFHYIPIGVWRYIIGITNFGSQYYVYGSFLSYYVNFLFPFGCVGTIPKLKIKIKKILLCWKIKSNAVAPRTVKNQQQPIGQKPI
;
A
#
# COMPACT_ATOMS: atom_id res chain seq x y z
N MET A 1 -28.63 -18.14 48.39
CA MET A 1 -28.00 -19.19 47.56
C MET A 1 -27.98 -18.70 46.11
N SER A 2 -26.97 -17.95 45.71
CA SER A 2 -26.80 -17.43 44.34
C SER A 2 -25.41 -16.79 44.24
N ASN A 3 -24.42 -17.50 43.68
CA ASN A 3 -23.13 -16.93 43.21
C ASN A 3 -22.19 -18.05 42.70
N ALA A 4 -22.56 -18.76 41.62
CA ALA A 4 -21.66 -19.77 41.02
C ALA A 4 -21.67 -19.85 39.47
N SER A 5 -22.38 -18.96 38.77
CA SER A 5 -22.62 -19.11 37.31
C SER A 5 -21.84 -18.14 36.39
N SER A 6 -20.93 -17.30 36.88
CA SER A 6 -20.24 -16.31 36.02
C SER A 6 -18.79 -16.64 35.65
N ASN A 7 -18.20 -17.73 36.17
CA ASN A 7 -16.77 -18.03 35.97
C ASN A 7 -16.47 -19.07 34.87
N SER A 8 -17.47 -19.76 34.33
CA SER A 8 -17.28 -20.81 33.31
C SER A 8 -17.12 -20.27 31.88
N ASN A 9 -17.54 -19.04 31.59
CA ASN A 9 -17.46 -18.45 30.24
C ASN A 9 -16.15 -17.66 29.98
N VAL A 10 -15.40 -17.32 31.04
CA VAL A 10 -14.16 -16.54 30.92
C VAL A 10 -12.95 -17.45 30.62
N LEU A 11 -12.97 -18.71 31.11
CA LEU A 11 -11.89 -19.65 30.82
C LEU A 11 -11.93 -20.17 29.39
N THR A 12 -13.11 -20.37 28.79
CA THR A 12 -13.25 -20.92 27.44
C THR A 12 -12.72 -19.99 26.34
N ALA A 13 -12.81 -18.66 26.54
CA ALA A 13 -12.26 -17.70 25.58
C ALA A 13 -10.71 -17.70 25.55
N ARG A 14 -10.05 -18.00 26.69
CA ARG A 14 -8.59 -18.11 26.74
C ARG A 14 -8.07 -19.43 26.15
N THR A 15 -8.82 -20.52 26.28
CA THR A 15 -8.39 -21.84 25.76
C THR A 15 -8.57 -21.97 24.24
N VAL A 16 -9.56 -21.31 23.65
CA VAL A 16 -9.72 -21.30 22.17
C VAL A 16 -8.58 -20.56 21.47
N LEU A 17 -7.98 -19.55 22.11
CA LEU A 17 -6.81 -18.85 21.57
C LEU A 17 -5.49 -19.63 21.68
N THR A 18 -5.42 -20.65 22.54
CA THR A 18 -4.22 -21.49 22.70
C THR A 18 -4.25 -22.75 21.83
N TYR A 19 -5.43 -23.21 21.39
CA TYR A 19 -5.56 -24.41 20.55
C TYR A 19 -5.40 -24.17 19.03
N ALA A 20 -5.19 -22.93 18.59
CA ALA A 20 -4.71 -22.63 17.22
C ALA A 20 -3.16 -22.72 17.11
N GLY A 21 -2.49 -23.28 18.13
CA GLY A 21 -1.07 -23.61 18.15
C GLY A 21 -0.72 -24.92 17.42
N THR A 22 -1.21 -25.09 16.19
CA THR A 22 -0.76 -26.14 15.26
C THR A 22 -0.59 -25.48 13.89
N SER A 23 0.47 -25.64 13.11
CA SER A 23 1.80 -26.24 13.25
C SER A 23 2.38 -26.06 11.84
N VAL A 24 3.64 -25.61 11.74
CA VAL A 24 4.45 -25.53 10.51
C VAL A 24 4.11 -24.33 9.58
N ASN A 25 4.94 -23.28 9.67
CA ASN A 25 5.07 -22.11 8.74
C ASN A 25 4.33 -20.80 9.05
N GLU A 26 3.86 -20.56 10.27
CA GLU A 26 3.41 -19.22 10.63
C GLU A 26 4.61 -18.27 10.79
N ILE A 27 4.68 -17.23 9.95
CA ILE A 27 5.69 -16.17 10.06
C ILE A 27 5.63 -15.58 11.48
N PRO A 28 6.76 -15.51 12.21
CA PRO A 28 6.76 -15.03 13.58
C PRO A 28 6.18 -13.61 13.67
N LEU A 29 5.44 -13.32 14.75
CA LEU A 29 4.74 -12.04 14.94
C LEU A 29 5.67 -10.83 14.76
N ILE A 30 6.89 -10.93 15.30
CA ILE A 30 7.94 -9.91 15.15
C ILE A 30 8.36 -9.71 13.69
N GLY A 31 8.41 -10.77 12.89
CA GLY A 31 8.69 -10.69 11.46
C GLY A 31 7.59 -9.94 10.71
N ARG A 32 6.31 -10.22 11.03
CA ARG A 32 5.16 -9.49 10.48
C ARG A 32 5.26 -8.00 10.81
N PHE A 33 5.53 -7.66 12.07
CA PHE A 33 5.71 -6.26 12.51
C PHE A 33 6.73 -5.51 11.64
N TRP A 34 7.94 -6.04 11.48
CA TRP A 34 8.99 -5.37 10.71
C TRP A 34 8.66 -5.26 9.21
N MET A 35 8.07 -6.30 8.60
CA MET A 35 7.64 -6.26 7.21
C MET A 35 6.58 -5.18 6.96
N PHE A 36 5.59 -5.08 7.86
CA PHE A 36 4.55 -4.05 7.79
C PHE A 36 5.14 -2.65 8.01
N LEU A 37 6.02 -2.48 9.00
CA LEU A 37 6.64 -1.18 9.30
C LEU A 37 7.45 -0.64 8.12
N ILE A 38 8.35 -1.46 7.56
CA ILE A 38 9.20 -1.05 6.42
C ILE A 38 8.33 -0.73 5.20
N SER A 39 7.34 -1.59 4.91
CA SER A 39 6.42 -1.40 3.78
C SER A 39 5.56 -0.14 3.95
N ASN A 40 5.10 0.15 5.17
CA ASN A 40 4.35 1.36 5.50
C ASN A 40 5.19 2.62 5.29
N CYS A 41 6.41 2.66 5.84
CA CYS A 41 7.32 3.80 5.68
C CYS A 41 7.62 4.08 4.19
N ALA A 42 7.95 3.04 3.43
CA ALA A 42 8.22 3.18 2.00
C ALA A 42 6.98 3.65 1.22
N SER A 43 5.81 3.07 1.51
CA SER A 43 4.55 3.42 0.86
C SER A 43 4.07 4.83 1.22
N LEU A 44 4.26 5.27 2.46
CA LEU A 44 3.88 6.59 2.96
C LEU A 44 4.74 7.69 2.32
N ILE A 45 6.06 7.51 2.27
CA ILE A 45 6.97 8.43 1.56
C ILE A 45 6.59 8.52 0.07
N CYS A 46 6.36 7.37 -0.57
CA CYS A 46 5.96 7.32 -1.98
C CYS A 46 4.61 8.03 -2.21
N SER A 47 3.62 7.77 -1.36
CA SER A 47 2.28 8.36 -1.44
C SER A 47 2.33 9.88 -1.32
N ILE A 48 3.03 10.41 -0.30
CA ILE A 48 3.19 11.86 -0.12
C ILE A 48 3.87 12.50 -1.32
N PHE A 49 4.94 11.87 -1.84
CA PHE A 49 5.66 12.38 -3.01
C PHE A 49 4.79 12.42 -4.27
N VAL A 50 4.06 11.35 -4.57
CA VAL A 50 3.16 11.30 -5.74
C VAL A 50 2.00 12.27 -5.57
N LEU A 51 1.41 12.32 -4.38
CA LEU A 51 0.31 13.23 -4.07
C LEU A 51 0.75 14.68 -4.23
N TYR A 52 1.90 15.05 -3.67
CA TYR A 52 2.53 16.35 -3.89
C TYR A 52 2.69 16.64 -5.38
N TYR A 53 3.28 15.73 -6.14
CA TYR A 53 3.49 15.93 -7.58
C TYR A 53 2.18 16.14 -8.36
N LEU A 54 1.13 15.36 -8.06
CA LEU A 54 -0.19 15.47 -8.69
C LEU A 54 -0.93 16.75 -8.30
N LEU A 55 -0.80 17.16 -7.04
CA LEU A 55 -1.42 18.39 -6.56
C LEU A 55 -0.75 19.60 -7.19
N PHE A 56 0.58 19.68 -7.25
CA PHE A 56 1.25 20.90 -7.72
C PHE A 56 1.31 21.05 -9.25
N ASP A 57 1.27 19.97 -10.05
CA ASP A 57 1.20 20.10 -11.52
C ASP A 57 -0.26 20.28 -12.01
N LYS A 58 -0.64 21.54 -12.25
CA LYS A 58 -1.96 21.91 -12.81
C LYS A 58 -2.31 21.09 -14.06
N LYS A 59 -1.36 20.85 -14.97
CA LYS A 59 -1.63 20.13 -16.24
C LYS A 59 -1.95 18.66 -15.99
N LEU A 60 -1.37 18.04 -14.96
CA LEU A 60 -1.74 16.69 -14.57
C LEU A 60 -3.13 16.66 -13.93
N ARG A 61 -3.43 17.62 -13.06
CA ARG A 61 -4.70 17.64 -12.31
C ARG A 61 -5.94 17.66 -13.21
N TRP A 62 -5.89 18.35 -14.34
CA TRP A 62 -7.04 18.48 -15.26
C TRP A 62 -7.35 17.23 -16.09
N ARG A 63 -6.48 16.22 -16.10
CA ARG A 63 -6.76 14.97 -16.84
C ARG A 63 -7.70 14.10 -16.01
N LEU A 64 -8.85 13.71 -16.59
CA LEU A 64 -9.88 12.94 -15.88
C LEU A 64 -9.31 11.70 -15.18
N ASN A 65 -8.47 10.94 -15.90
CA ASN A 65 -7.86 9.72 -15.38
C ASN A 65 -7.04 9.98 -14.11
N ASN A 66 -6.46 11.17 -13.96
CA ASN A 66 -5.66 11.51 -12.78
C ASN A 66 -6.51 11.81 -11.54
N HIS A 67 -7.80 12.14 -11.69
CA HIS A 67 -8.69 12.32 -10.55
C HIS A 67 -8.94 11.01 -9.81
N ALA A 68 -9.11 9.89 -10.53
CA ALA A 68 -9.25 8.58 -9.91
C ALA A 68 -8.00 8.20 -9.09
N PHE A 69 -6.79 8.45 -9.61
CA PHE A 69 -5.54 8.24 -8.86
C PHE A 69 -5.41 9.20 -7.69
N LEU A 70 -5.81 10.46 -7.84
CA LEU A 70 -5.77 11.44 -6.76
C LEU A 70 -6.66 11.03 -5.58
N VAL A 71 -7.91 10.65 -5.87
CA VAL A 71 -8.87 10.16 -4.85
C VAL A 71 -8.34 8.87 -4.21
N GLY A 72 -7.85 7.93 -5.02
CA GLY A 72 -7.25 6.69 -4.51
C GLY A 72 -6.04 6.95 -3.61
N LEU A 73 -5.17 7.91 -3.95
CA LEU A 73 -3.99 8.26 -3.15
C LEU A 73 -4.37 8.91 -1.82
N ILE A 74 -5.41 9.74 -1.81
CA ILE A 74 -5.92 10.34 -0.57
C ILE A 74 -6.48 9.24 0.34
N ILE A 75 -7.34 8.36 -0.18
CA ILE A 75 -7.90 7.22 0.58
C ILE A 75 -6.78 6.33 1.11
N ASN A 76 -5.80 5.99 0.26
CA ASN A 76 -4.66 5.16 0.66
C ASN A 76 -3.82 5.84 1.75
N LEU A 77 -3.56 7.16 1.64
CA LEU A 77 -2.81 7.89 2.65
C LEU A 77 -3.53 7.89 4.00
N PHE A 78 -4.86 8.07 4.01
CA PHE A 78 -5.64 7.95 5.24
C PHE A 78 -5.55 6.54 5.83
N ALA A 79 -5.63 5.49 5.02
CA ALA A 79 -5.46 4.11 5.49
C ALA A 79 -4.05 3.89 6.08
N LEU A 80 -2.99 4.33 5.39
CA LEU A 80 -1.61 4.18 5.89
C LEU A 80 -1.34 4.93 7.20
N VAL A 81 -1.97 6.08 7.40
CA VAL A 81 -1.77 6.92 8.60
C VAL A 81 -2.65 6.49 9.77
N LEU A 82 -3.87 6.01 9.52
CA LEU A 82 -4.81 5.67 10.59
C LEU A 82 -4.81 4.18 10.93
N ASP A 83 -4.84 3.32 9.90
CA ASP A 83 -5.04 1.87 10.07
C ASP A 83 -3.73 1.17 10.46
N VAL A 84 -2.66 1.43 9.70
CA VAL A 84 -1.40 0.69 9.86
C VAL A 84 -0.75 0.90 11.24
N PRO A 85 -0.73 2.10 11.85
CA PRO A 85 -0.18 2.26 13.20
C PRO A 85 -0.96 1.48 14.26
N LEU A 86 -2.29 1.37 14.13
CA LEU A 86 -3.11 0.57 15.04
C LEU A 86 -2.78 -0.92 14.92
N ILE A 87 -2.60 -1.41 13.69
CA ILE A 87 -2.18 -2.79 13.41
C ILE A 87 -0.77 -3.04 13.96
N LEU A 88 0.17 -2.13 13.74
CA LEU A 88 1.54 -2.25 14.26
C LEU A 88 1.56 -2.29 15.79
N TYR A 89 0.74 -1.45 16.44
CA TYR A 89 0.59 -1.46 17.90
C TYR A 89 0.08 -2.82 18.38
N TYR A 90 -0.96 -3.35 17.74
CA TYR A 90 -1.51 -4.67 18.04
C TYR A 90 -0.48 -5.80 17.85
N LEU A 91 0.28 -5.77 16.75
CA LEU A 91 1.33 -6.76 16.47
C LEU A 91 2.49 -6.70 17.47
N TYR A 92 2.76 -5.54 18.06
CA TYR A 92 3.84 -5.38 19.04
C TYR A 92 3.41 -5.73 20.47
N HIS A 93 2.22 -5.28 20.90
CA HIS A 93 1.74 -5.45 22.28
C HIS A 93 0.79 -6.64 22.48
N GLY A 94 0.28 -7.26 21.41
CA GLY A 94 -0.74 -8.31 21.49
C GLY A 94 -2.10 -7.82 21.98
N THR A 95 -2.30 -6.51 22.11
CA THR A 95 -3.54 -5.88 22.60
C THR A 95 -3.87 -4.65 21.75
N VAL A 96 -5.16 -4.31 21.67
CA VAL A 96 -5.59 -3.10 20.96
C VAL A 96 -5.40 -1.87 21.86
N TRP A 97 -4.93 -0.76 21.28
CA TRP A 97 -4.59 0.45 22.04
C TRP A 97 -5.82 1.07 22.75
N ILE A 98 -6.97 1.08 22.07
CA ILE A 98 -8.22 1.66 22.58
C ILE A 98 -9.31 0.59 22.50
N GLN A 99 -9.73 0.09 23.66
CA GLN A 99 -10.76 -0.96 23.80
C GLN A 99 -12.19 -0.39 23.92
N VAL A 100 -12.46 0.74 23.27
CA VAL A 100 -13.79 1.34 23.27
C VAL A 100 -14.61 0.74 22.12
N PRO A 101 -15.81 0.14 22.36
CA PRO A 101 -16.59 -0.54 21.32
C PRO A 101 -16.85 0.32 20.08
N PHE A 102 -17.13 1.61 20.29
CA PHE A 102 -17.32 2.58 19.21
C PHE A 102 -16.07 2.72 18.33
N ILE A 103 -14.89 2.88 18.93
CA ILE A 103 -13.61 3.01 18.21
C ILE A 103 -13.27 1.72 17.46
N CYS A 104 -13.51 0.55 18.07
CA CYS A 104 -13.30 -0.74 17.40
C CYS A 104 -14.22 -0.91 16.18
N GLN A 105 -15.49 -0.49 16.28
CA GLN A 105 -16.42 -0.54 15.14
C GLN A 105 -16.03 0.45 14.05
N LEU A 106 -15.66 1.68 14.42
CA LEU A 106 -15.19 2.69 13.48
C LEU A 106 -13.93 2.22 12.76
N TRP A 107 -12.97 1.66 13.50
CA TRP A 107 -11.76 1.11 12.93
C TRP A 107 -12.07 -0.03 11.95
N ARG A 108 -12.89 -0.99 12.35
CA ARG A 108 -13.36 -2.07 11.46
C ARG A 108 -14.05 -1.56 10.20
N TYR A 109 -14.80 -0.46 10.30
CA TYR A 109 -15.45 0.17 9.15
C TYR A 109 -14.41 0.82 8.21
N ILE A 110 -13.43 1.55 8.75
CA ILE A 110 -12.36 2.18 7.97
C ILE A 110 -11.47 1.12 7.30
N ASP A 111 -11.06 0.10 8.05
CA ASP A 111 -10.32 -1.07 7.59
C ASP A 111 -11.09 -1.69 6.40
N ALA A 112 -12.32 -2.16 6.61
CA ALA A 112 -13.15 -2.77 5.56
C ALA A 112 -13.40 -1.83 4.35
N ALA A 113 -13.58 -0.53 4.58
CA ALA A 113 -13.74 0.44 3.50
C ALA A 113 -12.46 0.55 2.67
N SER A 114 -11.29 0.62 3.29
CA SER A 114 -10.01 0.71 2.56
C SER A 114 -9.74 -0.56 1.72
N TYR A 115 -9.96 -1.75 2.29
CA TYR A 115 -9.77 -3.03 1.57
C TYR A 115 -10.70 -3.19 0.39
N THR A 116 -11.90 -2.65 0.48
CA THR A 116 -12.87 -2.83 -0.59
C THR A 116 -12.78 -1.72 -1.61
N VAL A 117 -12.70 -0.46 -1.20
CA VAL A 117 -12.78 0.71 -2.09
C VAL A 117 -11.52 0.86 -2.95
N LEU A 118 -10.32 0.66 -2.41
CA LEU A 118 -9.10 0.93 -3.19
C LEU A 118 -8.92 -0.05 -4.36
N PRO A 119 -9.01 -1.38 -4.20
CA PRO A 119 -8.91 -2.30 -5.33
C PRO A 119 -9.98 -2.04 -6.39
N LYS A 120 -11.19 -1.65 -5.97
CA LYS A 120 -12.28 -1.25 -6.88
C LYS A 120 -11.92 -0.02 -7.69
N LEU A 121 -11.38 1.01 -7.06
CA LEU A 121 -10.91 2.22 -7.74
C LEU A 121 -9.78 1.92 -8.72
N VAL A 122 -8.85 1.03 -8.36
CA VAL A 122 -7.75 0.59 -9.23
C VAL A 122 -8.26 -0.19 -10.44
N ALA A 123 -9.15 -1.16 -10.22
CA ALA A 123 -9.78 -1.93 -11.29
C ALA A 123 -10.55 -0.99 -12.22
N TRP A 124 -11.33 -0.08 -11.64
CA TRP A 124 -12.08 0.93 -12.38
C TRP A 124 -11.18 1.81 -13.26
N ALA A 125 -10.12 2.38 -12.69
CA ALA A 125 -9.18 3.22 -13.43
C ALA A 125 -8.46 2.45 -14.55
N SER A 126 -8.29 1.14 -14.38
CA SER A 126 -7.73 0.26 -15.41
C SER A 126 -8.71 0.02 -16.56
N PHE A 127 -9.99 -0.23 -16.25
CA PHE A 127 -11.06 -0.31 -17.26
C PHE A 127 -11.23 1.00 -18.02
N GLU A 128 -11.26 2.14 -17.31
CA GLU A 128 -11.36 3.46 -17.94
C GLU A 128 -10.24 3.68 -18.96
N ARG A 129 -8.99 3.37 -18.59
CA ARG A 129 -7.85 3.46 -19.50
C ARG A 129 -7.96 2.53 -20.70
N HIS A 130 -8.37 1.29 -20.47
CA HIS A 130 -8.53 0.31 -21.54
C HIS A 130 -9.59 0.80 -22.54
N ILE A 131 -10.76 1.23 -22.07
CA ILE A 131 -11.83 1.75 -22.92
C ILE A 131 -11.37 2.97 -23.73
N LEU A 132 -10.62 3.90 -23.13
CA LEU A 132 -10.08 5.07 -23.81
C LEU A 132 -9.13 4.71 -24.96
N ILE A 133 -8.31 3.66 -24.80
CA ILE A 133 -7.39 3.20 -25.85
C ILE A 133 -8.16 2.62 -27.06
N PHE A 134 -9.20 1.82 -26.81
CA PHE A 134 -9.93 1.15 -27.90
C PHE A 134 -11.04 2.00 -28.54
N ASN A 135 -11.51 3.06 -27.87
CA ASN A 135 -12.69 3.84 -28.32
C ASN A 135 -12.45 5.35 -28.39
N GLU A 136 -11.21 5.79 -28.66
CA GLU A 136 -10.83 7.21 -28.64
C GLU A 136 -11.80 8.11 -29.44
N ARG A 137 -12.19 7.72 -30.67
CA ARG A 137 -13.11 8.52 -31.51
C ARG A 137 -14.50 8.69 -30.93
N ARG A 138 -15.07 7.65 -30.29
CA ARG A 138 -16.42 7.70 -29.72
C ARG A 138 -16.45 8.45 -28.39
N PHE A 139 -15.34 8.47 -27.67
CA PHE A 139 -15.22 9.11 -26.36
C PHE A 139 -14.97 10.62 -26.39
N LEU A 140 -14.67 11.19 -27.56
CA LEU A 140 -14.53 12.64 -27.74
C LEU A 140 -15.85 13.42 -27.54
N ARG A 141 -17.02 12.77 -27.61
CA ARG A 141 -18.31 13.39 -27.29
C ARG A 141 -18.54 13.40 -25.78
N SER A 142 -18.43 14.59 -25.16
CA SER A 142 -18.49 14.78 -23.70
C SER A 142 -19.70 14.17 -23.00
N LYS A 143 -20.87 14.12 -23.67
CA LYS A 143 -22.12 13.59 -23.10
C LYS A 143 -22.06 12.09 -22.80
N ASN A 144 -21.32 11.30 -23.58
CA ASN A 144 -21.16 9.86 -23.34
C ASN A 144 -20.19 9.60 -22.19
N ARG A 145 -19.29 10.54 -21.89
CA ARG A 145 -18.25 10.39 -20.88
C ARG A 145 -18.82 10.25 -19.47
N ILE A 146 -19.91 10.97 -19.17
CA ILE A 146 -20.62 10.91 -17.89
C ILE A 146 -21.26 9.54 -17.72
N LEU A 147 -22.01 9.07 -18.74
CA LEU A 147 -22.72 7.80 -18.67
C LEU A 147 -21.77 6.62 -18.39
N PHE A 148 -20.67 6.54 -19.14
CA PHE A 148 -19.66 5.50 -18.93
C PHE A 148 -18.93 5.62 -17.59
N HIS A 149 -18.82 6.83 -17.02
CA HIS A 149 -18.17 7.00 -15.72
C HIS A 149 -19.04 6.52 -14.55
N TYR A 150 -20.36 6.69 -14.64
CA TYR A 150 -21.29 6.36 -13.55
C TYR A 150 -21.93 4.97 -13.65
N ILE A 151 -22.11 4.41 -14.86
CA ILE A 151 -22.66 3.06 -15.05
C ILE A 151 -21.94 2.01 -14.20
N PRO A 152 -20.59 1.96 -14.16
CA PRO A 152 -19.89 0.85 -13.52
C PRO A 152 -19.95 0.94 -12.00
N ILE A 153 -20.11 2.14 -11.42
CA ILE A 153 -20.39 2.30 -9.98
C ILE A 153 -21.77 1.67 -9.64
N GLY A 154 -22.77 1.88 -10.50
CA GLY A 154 -24.11 1.29 -10.34
C GLY A 154 -24.13 -0.22 -10.50
N VAL A 155 -23.56 -0.73 -11.61
CA VAL A 155 -23.48 -2.17 -11.90
C VAL A 155 -22.68 -2.91 -10.84
N TRP A 156 -21.61 -2.31 -10.34
CA TRP A 156 -20.76 -2.94 -9.33
C TRP A 156 -21.44 -3.07 -7.97
N ARG A 157 -22.22 -2.07 -7.55
CA ARG A 157 -23.03 -2.13 -6.33
C ARG A 157 -24.03 -3.30 -6.38
N TYR A 158 -24.55 -3.58 -7.57
CA TYR A 158 -25.45 -4.72 -7.82
C TYR A 158 -24.71 -6.06 -7.77
N ILE A 159 -23.54 -6.19 -8.40
CA ILE A 159 -22.75 -7.43 -8.39
C ILE A 159 -22.31 -7.83 -6.97
N ILE A 160 -21.88 -6.87 -6.15
CA ILE A 160 -21.46 -7.13 -4.76
C ILE A 160 -22.62 -7.64 -3.90
N GLY A 161 -23.85 -7.15 -4.14
CA GLY A 161 -25.02 -7.59 -3.39
C GLY A 161 -25.39 -9.06 -3.64
N ILE A 162 -24.89 -9.66 -4.72
CA ILE A 162 -25.28 -11.00 -5.18
C ILE A 162 -24.32 -12.09 -4.66
N THR A 163 -23.06 -11.76 -4.36
CA THR A 163 -22.06 -12.78 -4.04
C THR A 163 -21.91 -13.00 -2.52
N ASN A 164 -22.70 -13.92 -1.97
CA ASN A 164 -22.38 -14.65 -0.72
C ASN A 164 -21.20 -15.64 -0.90
N PHE A 165 -20.55 -15.62 -2.08
CA PHE A 165 -19.39 -16.44 -2.41
C PHE A 165 -18.14 -15.89 -1.72
N GLY A 166 -17.69 -16.56 -0.65
CA GLY A 166 -16.26 -16.56 -0.33
C GLY A 166 -15.87 -16.25 1.11
N SER A 167 -16.52 -16.86 2.11
CA SER A 167 -15.94 -16.90 3.47
C SER A 167 -14.53 -17.53 3.47
N GLN A 168 -14.27 -18.49 2.58
CA GLN A 168 -13.00 -19.19 2.45
C GLN A 168 -11.90 -18.37 1.74
N TYR A 169 -12.26 -17.54 0.74
CA TYR A 169 -11.30 -16.67 0.05
C TYR A 169 -10.95 -15.41 0.85
N TYR A 170 -11.74 -15.10 1.87
CA TYR A 170 -11.59 -13.90 2.69
C TYR A 170 -10.26 -13.88 3.45
N VAL A 171 -9.75 -15.03 3.88
CA VAL A 171 -8.52 -15.12 4.69
C VAL A 171 -7.27 -14.77 3.87
N TYR A 172 -7.15 -15.31 2.65
CA TYR A 172 -6.00 -15.00 1.78
C TYR A 172 -6.18 -13.67 1.06
N GLY A 173 -7.43 -13.35 0.68
CA GLY A 173 -7.79 -12.08 0.04
C GLY A 173 -7.52 -10.89 0.96
N SER A 174 -7.79 -11.02 2.28
CA SER A 174 -7.49 -9.97 3.24
C SER A 174 -5.98 -9.69 3.30
N PHE A 175 -5.14 -10.71 3.44
CA PHE A 175 -3.69 -10.54 3.48
C PHE A 175 -3.15 -9.88 2.20
N LEU A 176 -3.54 -10.36 1.02
CA LEU A 176 -3.12 -9.77 -0.26
C LEU A 176 -3.62 -8.34 -0.45
N SER A 177 -4.80 -8.02 0.10
CA SER A 177 -5.37 -6.68 -0.05
C SER A 177 -4.60 -5.60 0.73
N TYR A 178 -3.90 -5.93 1.82
CA TYR A 178 -2.95 -5.01 2.47
C TYR A 178 -1.79 -4.63 1.53
N TYR A 179 -1.28 -5.58 0.75
CA TYR A 179 -0.24 -5.29 -0.23
C TYR A 179 -0.72 -4.38 -1.35
N VAL A 180 -2.01 -4.41 -1.69
CA VAL A 180 -2.56 -3.46 -2.67
C VAL A 180 -2.42 -2.03 -2.15
N ASN A 181 -2.74 -1.76 -0.88
CA ASN A 181 -2.54 -0.44 -0.26
C ASN A 181 -1.05 -0.03 -0.29
N PHE A 182 -0.15 -0.96 0.03
CA PHE A 182 1.29 -0.67 0.02
C PHE A 182 1.86 -0.41 -1.38
N LEU A 183 1.45 -1.21 -2.37
CA LEU A 183 1.98 -1.16 -3.74
C LEU A 183 1.31 -0.10 -4.61
N PHE A 184 0.09 0.33 -4.27
CA PHE A 184 -0.68 1.32 -5.02
C PHE A 184 0.10 2.61 -5.36
N PRO A 185 0.78 3.29 -4.41
CA PRO A 185 1.54 4.50 -4.75
C PRO A 185 2.69 4.24 -5.73
N PHE A 186 3.35 3.07 -5.65
CA PHE A 186 4.38 2.68 -6.60
C PHE A 186 3.79 2.44 -8.00
N GLY A 187 2.61 1.82 -8.09
CA GLY A 187 1.86 1.71 -9.33
C GLY A 187 1.48 3.07 -9.94
N CYS A 188 1.13 4.04 -9.08
CA CYS A 188 0.84 5.42 -9.50
C CYS A 188 2.07 6.10 -10.11
N VAL A 189 3.25 5.96 -9.49
CA VAL A 189 4.53 6.46 -10.04
C VAL A 189 4.74 5.95 -11.46
N GLY A 190 4.52 4.65 -11.68
CA GLY A 190 4.70 4.00 -12.96
C GLY A 190 3.80 4.56 -14.07
N THR A 191 2.62 5.08 -13.73
CA THR A 191 1.71 5.61 -14.76
C THR A 191 1.94 7.07 -15.13
N ILE A 192 2.72 7.83 -14.37
CA ILE A 192 2.98 9.23 -14.71
C ILE A 192 4.24 9.30 -15.60
N PRO A 193 4.11 9.44 -16.94
CA PRO A 193 5.26 9.31 -17.85
C PRO A 193 6.34 10.37 -17.59
N LYS A 194 5.92 11.60 -17.25
CA LYS A 194 6.86 12.67 -16.88
C LYS A 194 7.69 12.32 -15.64
N LEU A 195 7.05 11.70 -14.64
CA LEU A 195 7.71 11.32 -13.40
C LEU A 195 8.67 10.15 -13.65
N LYS A 196 8.24 9.16 -14.46
CA LYS A 196 9.08 8.05 -14.91
C LYS A 196 10.36 8.54 -15.61
N ILE A 197 10.24 9.53 -16.50
CA ILE A 197 11.40 10.13 -17.18
C ILE A 197 12.33 10.83 -16.17
N LYS A 198 11.78 11.60 -15.23
CA LYS A 198 12.59 12.27 -14.19
C LYS A 198 13.33 11.28 -13.29
N ILE A 199 12.64 10.25 -12.79
CA ILE A 199 13.24 9.20 -11.97
C ILE A 199 14.35 8.47 -12.75
N LYS A 200 14.10 8.12 -14.02
CA LYS A 200 15.12 7.48 -14.87
C LYS A 200 16.36 8.36 -15.04
N LYS A 201 16.20 9.68 -15.22
CA LYS A 201 17.33 10.63 -15.30
C LYS A 201 18.13 10.65 -14.00
N ILE A 202 17.47 10.71 -12.85
CA ILE A 202 18.13 10.70 -11.53
C ILE A 202 18.93 9.41 -11.33
N LEU A 203 18.33 8.26 -11.62
CA LEU A 203 19.00 6.95 -11.51
C LEU A 203 20.18 6.81 -12.47
N LEU A 204 20.06 7.32 -13.70
CA LEU A 204 21.16 7.34 -14.67
C LEU A 204 22.32 8.24 -14.22
N CYS A 205 22.04 9.44 -13.70
CA CYS A 205 23.07 10.34 -13.15
C CYS A 205 23.82 9.70 -11.96
N TRP A 206 23.10 8.98 -11.11
CA TRP A 206 23.71 8.22 -10.00
C TRP A 206 24.67 7.14 -10.50
N LYS A 207 24.26 6.37 -11.53
CA LYS A 207 25.10 5.32 -12.13
C LYS A 207 26.35 5.88 -12.82
N ILE A 208 26.27 7.04 -13.45
CA ILE A 208 27.44 7.70 -14.06
C ILE A 208 28.41 8.17 -12.95
N LYS A 209 27.89 8.75 -11.86
CA LYS A 209 28.71 9.24 -10.74
C LYS A 209 29.42 8.10 -9.99
N SER A 210 28.80 6.93 -9.82
CA SER A 210 29.44 5.78 -9.18
C SER A 210 30.62 5.22 -9.99
N ASN A 211 30.58 5.36 -11.32
CA ASN A 211 31.63 4.85 -12.20
C ASN A 211 32.80 5.84 -12.37
N ALA A 212 32.62 7.12 -12.00
CA ALA A 212 33.64 8.16 -12.12
C ALA A 212 34.58 8.24 -10.90
N VAL A 213 34.41 7.36 -9.90
CA VAL A 213 35.40 7.21 -8.82
C VAL A 213 36.60 6.48 -9.41
N ALA A 214 37.52 7.27 -9.99
CA ALA A 214 38.77 6.78 -10.54
C ALA A 214 39.50 5.93 -9.49
N PRO A 215 40.08 4.78 -9.87
CA PRO A 215 40.89 4.00 -8.94
C PRO A 215 41.98 4.94 -8.41
N ARG A 216 42.01 5.13 -7.09
CA ARG A 216 43.18 5.75 -6.45
C ARG A 216 44.34 4.85 -6.80
N THR A 217 45.18 5.29 -7.74
CA THR A 217 46.49 4.72 -7.93
C THR A 217 47.22 4.93 -6.61
N VAL A 218 47.25 3.87 -5.81
CA VAL A 218 48.14 3.79 -4.65
C VAL A 218 49.53 3.89 -5.24
N LYS A 219 50.09 5.10 -5.23
CA LYS A 219 51.51 5.29 -5.45
C LYS A 219 52.19 4.61 -4.28
N ASN A 220 52.54 3.33 -4.47
CA ASN A 220 53.47 2.63 -3.59
C ASN A 220 54.71 3.51 -3.50
N GLN A 221 54.88 4.16 -2.35
CA GLN A 221 56.12 4.81 -1.97
C GLN A 221 57.14 3.68 -1.75
N GLN A 222 57.86 3.30 -2.80
CA GLN A 222 59.17 2.70 -2.64
C GLN A 222 60.11 3.79 -2.12
N GLN A 223 60.31 3.82 -0.80
CA GLN A 223 61.47 4.51 -0.22
C GLN A 223 62.73 3.75 -0.64
N PRO A 224 63.70 4.38 -1.29
CA PRO A 224 65.02 3.78 -1.48
C PRO A 224 65.73 3.72 -0.13
N ILE A 225 66.06 2.51 0.31
CA ILE A 225 66.98 2.27 1.42
C ILE A 225 68.35 2.77 0.98
N GLY A 226 68.72 3.97 1.43
CA GLY A 226 70.06 4.52 1.25
C GLY A 226 71.10 3.69 1.98
N GLN A 227 71.95 3.01 1.21
CA GLN A 227 73.21 2.43 1.67
C GLN A 227 74.18 3.56 2.03
N LYS A 228 74.75 3.52 3.24
CA LYS A 228 75.95 4.27 3.62
C LYS A 228 77.18 3.38 3.35
N PRO A 229 78.16 3.81 2.56
CA PRO A 229 79.49 3.19 2.55
C PRO A 229 80.35 3.77 3.70
N ILE A 230 81.11 2.86 4.33
CA ILE A 230 82.27 3.15 5.19
C ILE A 230 83.51 2.93 4.34
#